data_AF-A0A8H8ITW0-F1
#
_entry.id   AF-A0A8H8ITW0-F1
#
_cell.length_a   1.000
_cell.length_b   1.000
_cell.length_c   1.000
_cell.angle_alpha   90.00
_cell.angle_beta   90.00
_cell.angle_gamma   90.00
#
_symmetry.space_group_name_H-M   'P 1'
#
loop_
_entity.id
_entity.type
_entity.pdbx_description
1 polymer ?
#
loop_
_entity_poly.entity_id
_entity_poly.type
_entity_poly.pdbx_seq_one_letter_code
_entity_poly.pdbx_strand_id
1 'polypeptide(L)'
;MDGPLRSLSWVSAKTGQHPVPDTDSDRVDGSKVTHRPPTARSQSIRSNNSELPKSKIPASLARRILFPSLAITAPLPPVLTLGLDNASDPALIDLNNELYDFLALALRAFVQAWWAQITPRDRDLLPQITRVLSYVIQDIERRASNIDLSGLLLCQIPTLIDLHVNDYRAAAMRMDTVFIHTSPPPTITSIFHLLQPHVAIQSGQEPGLPIISEVYLRQLVESVLRLSLPPQDWESEAERFIVREIVACVVLSNVLKKVAQPWFLQQLVLGLLKPRQATQSEVIFPSAT
;
A
#
# COMPACT_ATOMS: atom_id res chain seq x y z
N MET A 1 33.17 40.52 -18.74
CA MET A 1 34.02 39.32 -18.60
C MET A 1 33.03 38.17 -18.57
N ASP A 2 32.54 37.87 -19.76
CA ASP A 2 31.34 37.09 -20.03
C ASP A 2 31.78 35.76 -20.62
N GLY A 3 31.33 34.66 -20.01
CA GLY A 3 31.60 33.31 -20.49
C GLY A 3 30.44 32.39 -20.09
N PRO A 4 29.72 31.79 -21.05
CA PRO A 4 28.51 31.02 -20.77
C PRO A 4 28.82 29.55 -20.44
N LEU A 5 28.20 29.03 -19.37
CA LEU A 5 28.19 27.62 -19.02
C LEU A 5 27.29 26.84 -19.97
N ARG A 6 27.89 25.91 -20.71
CA ARG A 6 27.22 25.02 -21.67
C ARG A 6 26.45 23.92 -20.96
N SER A 7 25.20 23.77 -21.37
CA SER A 7 24.30 22.65 -21.12
C SER A 7 24.87 21.34 -21.67
N LEU A 8 24.88 20.29 -20.85
CA LEU A 8 25.22 18.92 -21.24
C LEU A 8 23.93 18.11 -21.36
N SER A 9 23.46 17.91 -22.59
CA SER A 9 22.41 16.95 -22.93
C SER A 9 23.04 15.58 -23.19
N TRP A 10 22.53 14.55 -22.52
CA TRP A 10 22.88 13.17 -22.80
C TRP A 10 21.98 12.63 -23.92
N VAL A 11 22.58 12.38 -25.09
CA VAL A 11 21.95 11.68 -26.21
C VAL A 11 22.31 10.19 -26.13
N SER A 12 21.27 9.36 -26.17
CA SER A 12 21.34 7.90 -26.15
C SER A 12 21.85 7.34 -27.48
N ALA A 13 22.92 6.54 -27.42
CA ALA A 13 23.47 5.82 -28.58
C ALA A 13 22.74 4.49 -28.77
N LYS A 14 22.11 4.31 -29.94
CA LYS A 14 21.48 3.06 -30.37
C LYS A 14 22.20 2.55 -31.63
N THR A 15 23.17 1.66 -31.45
CA THR A 15 23.68 0.72 -32.46
C THR A 15 22.53 -0.24 -32.81
N GLY A 16 22.18 -0.63 -34.03
CA GLY A 16 22.80 -0.60 -35.35
C GLY A 16 22.31 -1.90 -36.02
N GLN A 17 21.37 -1.81 -36.97
CA GLN A 17 20.93 -2.92 -37.82
C GLN A 17 20.84 -2.42 -39.26
N HIS A 18 21.56 -3.10 -40.15
CA HIS A 18 21.64 -2.87 -41.59
C HIS A 18 20.86 -4.00 -42.31
N PRO A 19 20.13 -3.74 -43.41
CA PRO A 19 19.56 -4.80 -44.25
C PRO A 19 20.14 -4.84 -45.69
N VAL A 20 19.59 -5.80 -46.48
CA VAL A 20 19.50 -5.95 -47.97
C VAL A 20 20.60 -6.85 -48.64
N PRO A 21 20.42 -7.48 -49.85
CA PRO A 21 19.66 -8.72 -50.19
C PRO A 21 20.37 -9.74 -51.16
N ASP A 22 19.67 -10.86 -51.46
CA ASP A 22 19.56 -11.75 -52.67
C ASP A 22 20.70 -12.00 -53.68
N THR A 23 20.95 -13.29 -54.05
CA THR A 23 20.41 -14.00 -55.25
C THR A 23 21.00 -15.43 -55.46
N ASP A 24 20.12 -16.37 -55.89
CA ASP A 24 20.25 -17.55 -56.80
C ASP A 24 21.47 -18.51 -56.73
N SER A 25 21.42 -19.80 -57.10
CA SER A 25 20.42 -20.80 -57.56
C SER A 25 21.21 -22.12 -57.76
N ASP A 26 20.66 -23.31 -57.48
CA ASP A 26 20.85 -24.52 -58.31
C ASP A 26 20.06 -25.75 -57.81
N ARG A 27 19.93 -26.74 -58.70
CA ARG A 27 18.73 -27.55 -59.01
C ARG A 27 19.01 -29.07 -58.92
N VAL A 28 17.94 -29.89 -58.92
CA VAL A 28 17.84 -31.35 -59.31
C VAL A 28 18.11 -32.36 -58.15
N ASP A 29 17.41 -33.48 -57.86
CA ASP A 29 16.40 -34.37 -58.48
C ASP A 29 15.67 -35.22 -57.39
N GLY A 30 14.60 -35.95 -57.73
CA GLY A 30 14.50 -37.36 -57.32
C GLY A 30 13.37 -37.82 -56.37
N SER A 31 12.24 -38.22 -56.97
CA SER A 31 11.06 -38.92 -56.43
C SER A 31 11.31 -40.21 -55.59
N LYS A 32 10.48 -40.48 -54.57
CA LYS A 32 9.83 -41.80 -54.36
C LYS A 32 8.77 -41.84 -53.25
N VAL A 33 7.55 -42.24 -53.65
CA VAL A 33 6.43 -42.69 -52.82
C VAL A 33 6.57 -44.19 -52.56
N THR A 34 6.31 -44.68 -51.35
CA THR A 34 5.99 -46.11 -51.11
C THR A 34 5.16 -46.30 -49.83
N HIS A 35 4.05 -47.04 -49.96
CA HIS A 35 3.10 -47.44 -48.92
C HIS A 35 3.56 -48.69 -48.14
N ARG A 36 3.20 -48.81 -46.83
CA ARG A 36 2.91 -50.09 -46.12
C ARG A 36 2.26 -49.84 -44.72
N PRO A 37 1.67 -50.86 -44.03
CA PRO A 37 0.26 -50.87 -43.59
C PRO A 37 0.09 -50.86 -42.04
N PRO A 38 -1.12 -50.96 -41.46
CA PRO A 38 -1.37 -50.61 -40.05
C PRO A 38 -1.08 -51.79 -39.11
N THR A 39 -0.56 -51.49 -37.92
CA THR A 39 -0.38 -52.47 -36.84
C THR A 39 -1.11 -52.05 -35.57
N ALA A 40 -1.63 -53.06 -34.89
CA ALA A 40 -2.71 -53.01 -33.94
C ALA A 40 -2.31 -52.48 -32.55
N ARG A 41 -3.25 -51.72 -31.98
CA ARG A 41 -3.64 -51.63 -30.56
C ARG A 41 -2.86 -52.52 -29.59
N SER A 42 -2.00 -51.90 -28.79
CA SER A 42 -1.58 -52.40 -27.47
C SER A 42 -2.18 -51.50 -26.40
N GLN A 43 -3.26 -51.96 -25.76
CA GLN A 43 -3.77 -51.37 -24.53
C GLN A 43 -2.95 -51.93 -23.37
N SER A 44 -1.99 -51.15 -22.87
CA SER A 44 -1.31 -51.42 -21.61
C SER A 44 -2.15 -50.84 -20.47
N ILE A 45 -2.70 -51.73 -19.67
CA ILE A 45 -3.31 -51.48 -18.36
C ILE A 45 -2.26 -50.78 -17.50
N ARG A 46 -2.51 -49.53 -17.09
CA ARG A 46 -1.74 -48.89 -16.00
C ARG A 46 -2.72 -48.49 -14.90
N SER A 47 -2.68 -49.34 -13.89
CA SER A 47 -2.99 -49.14 -12.48
C SER A 47 -3.50 -47.74 -12.11
N ASN A 48 -4.78 -47.69 -11.73
CA ASN A 48 -5.37 -46.56 -11.03
C ASN A 48 -4.68 -46.42 -9.66
N ASN A 49 -3.67 -45.55 -9.57
CA ASN A 49 -3.43 -44.84 -8.32
C ASN A 49 -4.49 -43.74 -8.26
N SER A 50 -5.52 -43.95 -7.45
CA SER A 50 -6.45 -42.91 -7.04
C SER A 50 -5.70 -41.88 -6.19
N GLU A 51 -5.01 -40.93 -6.84
CA GLU A 51 -4.73 -39.64 -6.19
C GLU A 51 -6.09 -38.95 -6.00
N LEU A 52 -6.47 -38.71 -4.74
CA LEU A 52 -7.58 -37.85 -4.41
C LEU A 52 -7.43 -36.52 -5.17
N PRO A 53 -8.51 -35.93 -5.70
CA PRO A 53 -8.43 -34.64 -6.36
C PRO A 53 -8.02 -33.60 -5.31
N LYS A 54 -6.74 -33.18 -5.34
CA LYS A 54 -6.29 -31.96 -4.68
C LYS A 54 -7.13 -30.84 -5.28
N SER A 55 -8.15 -30.39 -4.55
CA SER A 55 -8.85 -29.16 -4.90
C SER A 55 -7.79 -28.08 -5.00
N LYS A 56 -7.50 -27.64 -6.23
CA LYS A 56 -6.54 -26.57 -6.51
C LYS A 56 -7.19 -25.26 -6.06
N ILE A 57 -7.30 -25.05 -4.76
CA ILE A 57 -7.66 -23.74 -4.23
C ILE A 57 -6.45 -22.85 -4.52
N PRO A 58 -6.57 -21.84 -5.41
CA PRO A 58 -5.46 -20.94 -5.65
C PRO A 58 -5.16 -20.19 -4.35
N ALA A 59 -3.92 -20.31 -3.86
CA ALA A 59 -3.47 -19.56 -2.70
C ALA A 59 -3.59 -18.05 -2.98
N SER A 60 -4.04 -17.27 -1.98
CA SER A 60 -4.13 -15.82 -2.09
C SER A 60 -2.76 -15.19 -2.40
N LEU A 61 -2.78 -14.00 -3.00
CA LEU A 61 -1.55 -13.29 -3.36
C LEU A 61 -0.71 -13.03 -2.10
N ALA A 62 -1.35 -12.59 -1.00
CA ALA A 62 -0.70 -12.44 0.28
C ALA A 62 0.01 -13.71 0.75
N ARG A 63 -0.67 -14.87 0.73
CA ARG A 63 -0.05 -16.13 1.14
C ARG A 63 1.18 -16.46 0.30
N ARG A 64 1.08 -16.31 -1.03
CA ARG A 64 2.16 -16.69 -1.94
C ARG A 64 3.41 -15.83 -1.80
N ILE A 65 3.24 -14.53 -1.54
CA ILE A 65 4.35 -13.57 -1.53
C ILE A 65 4.92 -13.40 -0.11
N LEU A 66 4.04 -13.34 0.90
CA LEU A 66 4.43 -12.99 2.27
C LEU A 66 4.76 -14.22 3.12
N PHE A 67 4.14 -15.37 2.84
CA PHE A 67 4.25 -16.58 3.65
C PHE A 67 4.57 -17.82 2.79
N PRO A 68 5.71 -17.84 2.06
CA PRO A 68 6.05 -18.93 1.15
C PRO A 68 6.26 -20.28 1.85
N SER A 69 6.62 -20.28 3.14
CA SER A 69 6.84 -21.47 3.96
C SER A 69 5.58 -22.00 4.66
N LEU A 70 4.46 -21.24 4.62
CA LEU A 70 3.24 -21.61 5.33
C LEU A 70 2.39 -22.56 4.48
N ALA A 71 1.88 -23.63 5.09
CA ALA A 71 1.03 -24.60 4.40
C ALA A 71 -0.23 -23.93 3.83
N ILE A 72 -0.70 -24.35 2.65
CA ILE A 72 -1.84 -23.75 1.94
C ILE A 72 -3.12 -23.73 2.79
N THR A 73 -3.29 -24.72 3.66
CA THR A 73 -4.47 -24.91 4.52
C THR A 73 -4.35 -24.27 5.90
N ALA A 74 -3.17 -23.77 6.30
CA ALA A 74 -2.97 -23.17 7.62
C ALA A 74 -3.51 -21.72 7.65
N PRO A 75 -4.17 -21.26 8.72
CA PRO A 75 -4.60 -19.87 8.83
C PRO A 75 -3.39 -18.92 8.82
N LEU A 76 -3.58 -17.70 8.30
CA LEU A 76 -2.56 -16.66 8.39
C LEU A 76 -2.40 -16.24 9.86
N PRO A 77 -1.18 -15.93 10.33
CA PRO A 77 -0.99 -15.44 11.68
C PRO A 77 -1.73 -14.10 11.85
N PRO A 78 -2.41 -13.84 12.97
CA PRO A 78 -3.10 -12.56 13.16
C PRO A 78 -2.09 -11.41 13.31
N VAL A 79 -2.27 -10.33 12.54
CA VAL A 79 -1.54 -9.08 12.75
C VAL A 79 -2.25 -8.28 13.81
N LEU A 80 -3.55 -8.05 13.61
CA LEU A 80 -4.41 -7.27 14.48
C LEU A 80 -5.16 -8.19 15.44
N THR A 81 -5.11 -7.88 16.73
CA THR A 81 -5.82 -8.65 17.78
C THR A 81 -6.97 -7.86 18.41
N LEU A 82 -6.88 -6.53 18.42
CA LEU A 82 -7.74 -5.54 19.07
C LEU A 82 -8.15 -5.88 20.52
N GLY A 83 -7.35 -6.68 21.23
CA GLY A 83 -7.71 -7.20 22.55
C GLY A 83 -8.94 -8.12 22.55
N LEU A 84 -9.33 -8.62 21.37
CA LEU A 84 -10.41 -9.58 21.17
C LEU A 84 -9.82 -10.99 21.05
N ASP A 85 -10.58 -12.01 21.44
CA ASP A 85 -10.17 -13.38 21.24
C ASP A 85 -10.14 -13.69 19.73
N ASN A 86 -8.94 -13.95 19.21
CA ASN A 86 -8.59 -14.15 17.80
C ASN A 86 -9.41 -15.24 17.05
N ALA A 87 -10.33 -15.93 17.72
CA ALA A 87 -11.07 -17.08 17.22
C ALA A 87 -12.56 -16.81 16.96
N SER A 88 -13.11 -15.63 17.29
CA SER A 88 -14.57 -15.47 17.39
C SER A 88 -15.22 -14.37 16.55
N ASP A 89 -14.46 -13.40 16.03
CA ASP A 89 -15.03 -12.35 15.16
C ASP A 89 -14.66 -12.57 13.69
N PRO A 90 -15.61 -12.97 12.82
CA PRO A 90 -15.33 -13.11 11.38
C PRO A 90 -14.88 -11.80 10.74
N ALA A 91 -15.34 -10.63 11.23
CA ALA A 91 -14.92 -9.35 10.67
C ALA A 91 -13.44 -9.03 10.95
N LEU A 92 -12.90 -9.48 12.09
CA LEU A 92 -11.48 -9.32 12.42
C LEU A 92 -10.59 -10.20 11.54
N ILE A 93 -11.06 -11.41 11.23
CA ILE A 93 -10.37 -12.33 10.32
C ILE A 93 -10.33 -11.72 8.92
N ASP A 94 -11.46 -11.22 8.42
CA ASP A 94 -11.55 -10.56 7.12
C ASP A 94 -10.66 -9.32 7.05
N LEU A 95 -10.65 -8.49 8.10
CA LEU A 95 -9.77 -7.31 8.17
C LEU A 95 -8.28 -7.69 8.14
N ASN A 96 -7.88 -8.73 8.87
CA ASN A 96 -6.49 -9.23 8.83
C ASN A 96 -6.11 -9.73 7.43
N ASN A 97 -7.02 -10.43 6.75
CA ASN A 97 -6.80 -10.91 5.38
C ASN A 97 -6.63 -9.74 4.40
N GLU A 98 -7.52 -8.73 4.46
CA GLU A 98 -7.44 -7.51 3.64
C GLU A 98 -6.17 -6.71 3.91
N LEU A 99 -5.75 -6.62 5.17
CA LEU A 99 -4.50 -5.97 5.54
C LEU A 99 -3.28 -6.68 4.93
N TYR A 100 -3.27 -8.01 4.95
CA TYR A 100 -2.23 -8.78 4.29
C TYR A 100 -2.25 -8.67 2.77
N ASP A 101 -3.43 -8.65 2.14
CA ASP A 101 -3.54 -8.45 0.70
C ASP A 101 -3.08 -7.05 0.30
N PHE A 102 -3.42 -6.02 1.08
CA PHE A 102 -2.86 -4.66 0.92
C PHE A 102 -1.33 -4.67 1.02
N LEU A 103 -0.78 -5.29 2.06
CA LEU A 103 0.66 -5.37 2.26
C LEU A 103 1.35 -6.09 1.09
N ALA A 104 0.76 -7.18 0.61
CA ALA A 104 1.30 -7.94 -0.49
C ALA A 104 1.24 -7.19 -1.82
N LEU A 105 0.20 -6.38 -2.05
CA LEU A 105 0.15 -5.47 -3.19
C LEU A 105 1.21 -4.38 -3.09
N ALA A 106 1.40 -3.78 -1.89
CA ALA A 106 2.41 -2.76 -1.66
C ALA A 106 3.83 -3.30 -1.88
N LEU A 107 4.17 -4.44 -1.26
CA LEU A 107 5.48 -5.07 -1.42
C LEU A 107 5.74 -5.53 -2.84
N ARG A 108 4.72 -6.07 -3.53
CA ARG A 108 4.86 -6.45 -4.95
C ARG A 108 5.15 -5.25 -5.84
N ALA A 109 4.47 -4.12 -5.61
CA ALA A 109 4.61 -2.93 -6.43
C ALA A 109 5.91 -2.16 -6.14
N PHE A 110 6.26 -1.97 -4.86
CA PHE A 110 7.30 -1.04 -4.45
C PHE A 110 8.61 -1.71 -4.00
N VAL A 111 8.64 -3.03 -3.80
CA VAL A 111 9.85 -3.76 -3.39
C VAL A 111 10.23 -4.81 -4.44
N GLN A 112 9.31 -5.72 -4.75
CA GLN A 112 9.58 -6.84 -5.66
C GLN A 112 9.98 -6.38 -7.06
N ALA A 113 9.43 -5.27 -7.54
CA ALA A 113 9.66 -4.74 -8.88
C ALA A 113 11.14 -4.44 -9.17
N TRP A 114 11.89 -3.96 -8.18
CA TRP A 114 13.32 -3.68 -8.31
C TRP A 114 14.19 -4.77 -7.65
N TRP A 115 13.76 -5.35 -6.53
CA TRP A 115 14.55 -6.40 -5.85
C TRP A 115 14.74 -7.64 -6.72
N ALA A 116 13.71 -8.06 -7.46
CA ALA A 116 13.80 -9.21 -8.35
C ALA A 116 14.80 -9.00 -9.50
N GLN A 117 15.18 -7.76 -9.82
CA GLN A 117 16.22 -7.45 -10.81
C GLN A 117 17.63 -7.59 -10.23
N ILE A 118 17.79 -7.31 -8.93
CA ILE A 118 19.08 -7.39 -8.23
C ILE A 118 19.36 -8.82 -7.80
N THR A 119 18.38 -9.49 -7.17
CA THR A 119 18.54 -10.86 -6.66
C THR A 119 17.33 -11.73 -7.04
N PRO A 120 17.30 -12.30 -8.25
CA PRO A 120 16.13 -13.04 -8.76
C PRO A 120 15.77 -14.32 -7.98
N ARG A 121 16.73 -14.88 -7.24
CA ARG A 121 16.59 -16.14 -6.50
C ARG A 121 16.22 -15.94 -5.03
N ASP A 122 16.34 -14.72 -4.52
CA ASP A 122 15.98 -14.43 -3.14
C ASP A 122 14.47 -14.30 -3.00
N ARG A 123 13.91 -15.09 -2.08
CA ARG A 123 12.49 -15.12 -1.74
C ARG A 123 12.24 -14.78 -0.28
N ASP A 124 13.30 -14.46 0.48
CA ASP A 124 13.24 -14.32 1.93
C ASP A 124 13.06 -12.85 2.36
N LEU A 125 13.48 -11.88 1.52
CA LEU A 125 13.36 -10.46 1.84
C LEU A 125 11.91 -10.02 2.11
N LEU A 126 10.94 -10.42 1.29
CA LEU A 126 9.54 -9.99 1.45
C LEU A 126 8.89 -10.56 2.73
N PRO A 127 9.07 -11.85 3.05
CA PRO A 127 8.69 -12.39 4.36
C PRO A 127 9.36 -11.66 5.54
N GLN A 128 10.64 -11.30 5.43
CA GLN A 128 11.34 -10.53 6.48
C GLN A 128 10.72 -9.14 6.67
N ILE A 129 10.54 -8.38 5.59
CA ILE A 129 9.87 -7.06 5.65
C ILE A 129 8.45 -7.19 6.22
N THR A 130 7.73 -8.25 5.87
CA THR A 130 6.39 -8.52 6.39
C THR A 130 6.39 -8.75 7.89
N ARG A 131 7.37 -9.50 8.41
CA ARG A 131 7.54 -9.70 9.86
C ARG A 131 7.76 -8.36 10.56
N VAL A 132 8.66 -7.52 10.05
CA VAL A 132 8.93 -6.19 10.62
C VAL A 132 7.67 -5.32 10.59
N LEU A 133 6.94 -5.27 9.47
CA LEU A 133 5.69 -4.52 9.37
C LEU A 133 4.61 -5.05 10.30
N SER A 134 4.46 -6.37 10.41
CA SER A 134 3.49 -6.98 11.33
C SER A 134 3.79 -6.60 12.78
N TYR A 135 5.07 -6.62 13.16
CA TYR A 135 5.52 -6.19 14.48
C TYR A 135 5.22 -4.72 14.74
N VAL A 136 5.51 -3.83 13.78
CA VAL A 136 5.22 -2.39 13.90
C VAL A 136 3.71 -2.15 14.05
N ILE A 137 2.89 -2.85 13.28
CA ILE A 137 1.43 -2.72 13.36
C ILE A 137 0.93 -3.18 14.74
N GLN A 138 1.42 -4.31 15.24
CA GLN A 138 1.08 -4.82 16.59
C GLN A 138 1.50 -3.86 17.71
N ASP A 139 2.69 -3.26 17.60
CA ASP A 139 3.14 -2.28 18.59
C ASP A 139 2.27 -1.01 18.58
N ILE A 140 1.91 -0.53 17.39
CA ILE A 140 1.01 0.61 17.22
C ILE A 140 -0.37 0.29 17.79
N GLU A 141 -0.93 -0.89 17.49
CA GLU A 141 -2.19 -1.37 18.06
C GLU A 141 -2.13 -1.37 19.58
N ARG A 142 -1.11 -2.01 20.16
CA ARG A 142 -0.91 -2.07 21.61
C ARG A 142 -0.88 -0.66 22.22
N ARG A 143 -0.15 0.28 21.61
CA ARG A 143 -0.09 1.67 22.08
C ARG A 143 -1.44 2.34 21.96
N ALA A 144 -2.14 2.17 20.85
CA ALA A 144 -3.46 2.74 20.60
C ALA A 144 -4.51 2.24 21.59
N SER A 145 -4.49 0.95 21.94
CA SER A 145 -5.38 0.36 22.95
C SER A 145 -5.18 0.92 24.36
N ASN A 146 -4.02 1.53 24.63
CA ASN A 146 -3.70 2.15 25.93
C ASN A 146 -3.96 3.66 25.96
N ILE A 147 -4.45 4.26 24.87
CA ILE A 147 -4.76 5.70 24.83
C ILE A 147 -6.06 5.96 25.59
N ASP A 148 -6.07 7.02 26.42
CA ASP A 148 -7.30 7.54 27.01
C ASP A 148 -8.18 8.17 25.92
N LEU A 149 -9.08 7.35 25.38
CA LEU A 149 -10.01 7.76 24.33
C LEU A 149 -10.98 8.84 24.82
N SER A 150 -11.34 8.85 26.11
CA SER A 150 -12.26 9.84 26.67
C SER A 150 -11.63 11.23 26.65
N GLY A 151 -10.41 11.36 27.19
CA GLY A 151 -9.67 12.62 27.15
C GLY A 151 -9.36 13.09 25.72
N LEU A 152 -9.03 12.17 24.81
CA LEU A 152 -8.80 12.49 23.40
C LEU A 152 -10.07 13.06 22.74
N LEU A 153 -11.20 12.36 22.85
CA LEU A 153 -12.44 12.72 22.15
C LEU A 153 -13.18 13.91 22.78
N LEU A 154 -13.19 14.01 24.11
CA LEU A 154 -14.00 15.00 24.82
C LEU A 154 -13.23 16.28 25.16
N CYS A 155 -11.89 16.22 25.21
CA CYS A 155 -11.08 17.39 25.53
C CYS A 155 -10.18 17.78 24.35
N GLN A 156 -9.25 16.91 23.95
CA GLN A 156 -8.19 17.29 23.01
C GLN A 156 -8.71 17.64 21.61
N ILE A 157 -9.57 16.79 21.03
CA ILE A 157 -10.14 17.04 19.69
C ILE A 157 -11.00 18.31 19.69
N PRO A 158 -11.94 18.53 20.61
CA PRO A 158 -12.70 19.78 20.68
C PRO A 158 -11.80 21.03 20.83
N THR A 159 -10.75 20.96 21.65
CA THR A 159 -9.79 22.07 21.78
C THR A 159 -9.07 22.36 20.46
N LEU A 160 -8.66 21.33 19.71
CA LEU A 160 -8.04 21.50 18.39
C LEU A 160 -9.02 22.09 17.37
N ILE A 161 -10.28 21.68 17.40
CA ILE A 161 -11.32 22.23 16.53
C ILE A 161 -11.58 23.70 16.87
N ASP A 162 -11.70 24.04 18.15
CA ASP A 162 -11.91 25.42 18.59
C ASP A 162 -10.75 26.33 18.16
N LEU A 163 -9.51 25.87 18.37
CA LEU A 163 -8.31 26.56 17.88
C LEU A 163 -8.37 26.76 16.35
N HIS A 164 -8.67 25.70 15.59
CA HIS A 164 -8.77 25.78 14.14
C HIS A 164 -9.84 26.77 13.67
N VAL A 165 -11.04 26.75 14.28
CA VAL A 165 -12.14 27.66 13.93
C VAL A 165 -11.79 29.11 14.27
N ASN A 166 -11.16 29.35 15.40
CA ASN A 166 -10.74 30.69 15.81
C ASN A 166 -9.66 31.24 14.87
N ASP A 167 -8.66 30.44 14.51
CA ASP A 167 -7.62 30.82 13.55
C ASP A 167 -8.20 31.05 12.14
N TYR A 168 -9.17 30.24 11.72
CA TYR A 168 -9.88 30.43 10.46
C TYR A 168 -10.66 31.76 10.44
N ARG A 169 -11.41 32.07 11.51
CA ARG A 169 -12.12 33.35 11.64
C ARG A 169 -11.14 34.54 11.63
N ALA A 170 -10.01 34.41 12.32
CA ALA A 170 -8.97 35.43 12.35
C ALA A 170 -8.29 35.60 10.98
N ALA A 171 -8.16 34.54 10.18
CA ALA A 171 -7.69 34.63 8.80
C ALA A 171 -8.72 35.31 7.89
N ALA A 172 -10.01 34.97 8.03
CA ALA A 172 -11.09 35.56 7.26
C ALA A 172 -11.21 37.09 7.50
N MET A 173 -11.16 37.54 8.76
CA MET A 173 -11.17 38.97 9.11
C MET A 173 -9.97 39.74 8.53
N ARG A 174 -8.80 39.08 8.39
CA ARG A 174 -7.61 39.70 7.79
C ARG A 174 -7.68 39.81 6.27
N MET A 175 -8.54 39.00 5.63
CA MET A 175 -8.73 39.07 4.19
C MET A 175 -9.43 40.38 3.78
N ASP A 176 -10.35 40.88 4.60
CA ASP A 176 -11.11 42.10 4.33
C ASP A 176 -10.32 43.40 4.58
N THR A 177 -9.17 43.34 5.27
CA THR A 177 -8.55 44.55 5.85
C THR A 177 -7.26 45.03 5.20
N VAL A 178 -6.46 44.19 4.51
CA VAL A 178 -5.08 44.60 4.15
C VAL A 178 -4.57 44.20 2.75
N PHE A 179 -5.19 43.26 2.02
CA PHE A 179 -4.43 42.56 0.97
C PHE A 179 -4.99 42.57 -0.47
N ILE A 180 -5.50 43.70 -0.95
CA ILE A 180 -5.96 43.84 -2.36
C ILE A 180 -4.78 43.99 -3.35
N HIS A 181 -3.55 44.27 -2.88
CA HIS A 181 -2.42 44.66 -3.73
C HIS A 181 -1.29 43.62 -3.89
N THR A 182 -1.42 42.40 -3.37
CA THR A 182 -0.43 41.33 -3.59
C THR A 182 -0.78 40.48 -4.81
N SER A 183 0.21 40.13 -5.62
CA SER A 183 0.06 39.20 -6.75
C SER A 183 0.89 37.94 -6.47
N PRO A 184 0.27 36.75 -6.37
CA PRO A 184 -1.17 36.47 -6.48
C PRO A 184 -1.99 37.00 -5.28
N PRO A 185 -3.32 37.20 -5.45
CA PRO A 185 -4.18 37.59 -4.35
C PRO A 185 -4.13 36.53 -3.24
N PRO A 186 -4.09 36.94 -1.96
CA PRO A 186 -4.03 35.99 -0.87
C PRO A 186 -5.35 35.26 -0.75
N THR A 187 -5.25 33.97 -0.43
CA THR A 187 -6.38 33.12 -0.09
C THR A 187 -6.50 33.01 1.44
N ILE A 188 -7.69 32.72 1.96
CA ILE A 188 -7.87 32.42 3.40
C ILE A 188 -6.88 31.33 3.83
N THR A 189 -6.69 30.30 3.01
CA THR A 189 -5.73 29.21 3.26
C THR A 189 -4.30 29.72 3.43
N SER A 190 -3.83 30.61 2.55
CA SER A 190 -2.49 31.19 2.68
C SER A 190 -2.31 32.04 3.94
N ILE A 191 -3.34 32.81 4.33
CA ILE A 191 -3.31 33.61 5.56
C ILE A 191 -3.34 32.69 6.78
N PHE A 192 -4.19 31.66 6.76
CA PHE A 192 -4.29 30.67 7.82
C PHE A 192 -2.96 29.97 8.07
N HIS A 193 -2.25 29.53 7.02
CA HIS A 193 -0.93 28.92 7.16
C HIS A 193 0.15 29.88 7.66
N LEU A 194 0.00 31.19 7.42
CA LEU A 194 0.88 32.19 8.01
C LEU A 194 0.64 32.36 9.51
N LEU A 195 -0.61 32.21 9.97
CA LEU A 195 -0.94 32.23 11.40
C LEU A 195 -0.47 30.96 12.12
N GLN A 196 -0.50 29.82 11.42
CA GLN A 196 -0.11 28.50 11.94
C GLN A 196 0.97 27.85 11.06
N PRO A 197 2.22 28.37 11.08
CA PRO A 197 3.30 27.78 10.30
C PRO A 197 3.68 26.42 10.90
N HIS A 198 3.60 25.37 10.07
CA HIS A 198 3.97 24.02 10.47
C HIS A 198 5.00 23.42 9.51
N VAL A 199 6.07 22.83 10.04
CA VAL A 199 7.19 22.27 9.25
C VAL A 199 6.76 21.20 8.23
N ALA A 200 5.67 20.48 8.53
CA ALA A 200 5.10 19.48 7.63
C ALA A 200 4.36 20.08 6.43
N ILE A 201 4.01 21.36 6.46
CA ILE A 201 3.20 22.02 5.44
C ILE A 201 4.08 23.00 4.67
N GLN A 202 4.17 22.80 3.36
CA GLN A 202 4.86 23.68 2.45
C GLN A 202 3.83 24.38 1.56
N SER A 203 4.05 25.68 1.33
CA SER A 203 3.26 26.45 0.37
C SER A 203 3.55 25.93 -1.03
N GLY A 204 2.56 25.36 -1.70
CA GLY A 204 2.68 24.89 -3.08
C GLY A 204 2.85 26.04 -4.07
N GLN A 205 3.26 25.71 -5.30
CA GLN A 205 3.26 26.65 -6.42
C GLN A 205 1.83 27.05 -6.84
N GLU A 206 0.87 26.15 -6.62
CA GLU A 206 -0.55 26.42 -6.87
C GLU A 206 -1.20 27.06 -5.63
N PRO A 207 -1.90 28.20 -5.79
CA PRO A 207 -2.58 28.86 -4.69
C PRO A 207 -3.62 27.95 -4.02
N GLY A 208 -3.43 27.64 -2.74
CA GLY A 208 -4.45 27.03 -1.89
C GLY A 208 -4.36 25.52 -1.65
N LEU A 209 -3.40 24.78 -2.25
CA LEU A 209 -3.17 23.37 -1.91
C LEU A 209 -1.86 23.19 -1.13
N PRO A 210 -1.90 22.92 0.19
CA PRO A 210 -0.70 22.66 0.97
C PRO A 210 -0.02 21.36 0.53
N ILE A 211 1.29 21.42 0.32
CA ILE A 211 2.11 20.24 0.03
C ILE A 211 2.60 19.67 1.37
N ILE A 212 2.31 18.40 1.62
CA ILE A 212 2.85 17.70 2.79
C ILE A 212 4.31 17.36 2.53
N SER A 213 5.21 17.83 3.39
CA SER A 213 6.64 17.57 3.27
C SER A 213 6.95 16.08 3.44
N GLU A 214 7.48 15.46 2.38
CA GLU A 214 7.91 14.05 2.43
C GLU A 214 9.05 13.84 3.43
N VAL A 215 9.93 14.83 3.58
CA VAL A 215 11.03 14.78 4.56
C VAL A 215 10.44 14.68 5.97
N TYR A 216 9.43 15.50 6.27
CA TYR A 216 8.73 15.42 7.54
C TYR A 216 8.10 14.04 7.75
N LEU A 217 7.40 13.49 6.75
CA LEU A 217 6.79 12.16 6.85
C LEU A 217 7.83 11.07 7.08
N ARG A 218 8.98 11.12 6.40
CA ARG A 218 10.07 10.17 6.63
C ARG A 218 10.60 10.26 8.06
N GLN A 219 10.82 11.47 8.58
CA GLN A 219 11.30 11.66 9.97
C GLN A 219 10.26 11.26 11.02
N LEU A 220 8.97 11.48 10.74
CA LEU A 220 7.88 11.02 11.59
C LEU A 220 7.87 9.48 11.66
N VAL A 221 7.91 8.82 10.50
CA VAL A 221 7.93 7.36 10.43
C VAL A 221 9.19 6.79 11.06
N GLU A 222 10.36 7.39 10.82
CA GLU A 222 11.62 7.02 11.46
C GLU A 222 11.51 7.05 12.99
N SER A 223 10.88 8.10 13.55
CA SER A 223 10.67 8.23 14.98
C SER A 223 9.71 7.16 15.52
N VAL A 224 8.64 6.84 14.77
CA VAL A 224 7.72 5.76 15.11
C VAL A 224 8.44 4.41 15.08
N LEU A 225 9.19 4.10 14.01
CA LEU A 225 9.96 2.86 13.90
C LEU A 225 10.97 2.71 15.02
N ARG A 226 11.62 3.81 15.44
CA ARG A 226 12.56 3.80 16.57
C ARG A 226 11.91 3.43 17.90
N LEU A 227 10.66 3.82 18.09
CA LEU A 227 9.90 3.52 19.30
C LEU A 227 9.26 2.14 19.26
N SER A 228 8.94 1.65 18.06
CA SER A 228 8.31 0.36 17.87
C SER A 228 9.34 -0.76 17.85
N LEU A 229 10.32 -0.72 16.94
CA LEU A 229 11.17 -1.88 16.62
C LEU A 229 12.09 -2.32 17.78
N PRO A 230 12.28 -3.64 17.94
CA PRO A 230 13.30 -4.15 18.85
C PRO A 230 14.70 -3.85 18.29
N PRO A 231 15.75 -3.85 19.14
CA PRO A 231 17.10 -3.44 18.72
C PRO A 231 17.63 -4.28 17.54
N GLN A 232 17.27 -5.57 17.47
CA GLN A 232 17.71 -6.45 16.37
C GLN A 232 17.17 -6.01 15.01
N ASP A 233 15.88 -5.66 14.94
CA ASP A 233 15.25 -5.26 13.68
C ASP A 233 15.57 -3.77 13.35
N TRP A 234 15.94 -2.97 14.35
CA TRP A 234 16.39 -1.57 14.16
C TRP A 234 17.77 -1.46 13.51
N GLU A 235 18.68 -2.38 13.85
CA GLU A 235 20.05 -2.44 13.32
C GLU A 235 20.08 -2.76 11.82
N SER A 236 19.05 -3.46 11.29
CA SER A 236 18.92 -3.75 9.86
C SER A 236 18.51 -2.50 9.07
N GLU A 237 19.50 -1.74 8.58
CA GLU A 237 19.25 -0.50 7.84
C GLU A 237 18.41 -0.72 6.57
N ALA A 238 18.65 -1.81 5.84
CA ALA A 238 17.95 -2.10 4.60
C ALA A 238 16.45 -2.31 4.85
N GLU A 239 16.08 -3.17 5.80
CA GLU A 239 14.69 -3.42 6.16
C GLU A 239 14.03 -2.15 6.71
N ARG A 240 14.73 -1.44 7.62
CA ARG A 240 14.24 -0.18 8.19
C ARG A 240 13.94 0.86 7.11
N PHE A 241 14.83 1.06 6.14
CA PHE A 241 14.59 2.03 5.06
C PHE A 241 13.46 1.61 4.14
N ILE A 242 13.38 0.32 3.78
CA ILE A 242 12.27 -0.17 2.94
C ILE A 242 10.93 0.02 3.66
N VAL A 243 10.85 -0.39 4.92
CA VAL A 243 9.64 -0.23 5.75
C VAL A 243 9.28 1.25 5.90
N ARG A 244 10.25 2.12 6.17
CA ARG A 244 10.02 3.57 6.27
C ARG A 244 9.44 4.14 4.99
N GLU A 245 10.00 3.82 3.82
CA GLU A 245 9.49 4.36 2.56
C GLU A 245 8.11 3.78 2.22
N ILE A 246 7.83 2.52 2.52
CA ILE A 246 6.47 1.96 2.37
C ILE A 246 5.48 2.73 3.23
N VAL A 247 5.76 2.88 4.53
CA VAL A 247 4.82 3.54 5.45
C VAL A 247 4.69 5.02 5.12
N ALA A 248 5.78 5.74 4.86
CA ALA A 248 5.74 7.18 4.58
C ALA A 248 5.09 7.48 3.21
N CYS A 249 5.55 6.82 2.15
CA CYS A 249 5.21 7.20 0.77
C CYS A 249 3.96 6.46 0.25
N VAL A 250 3.78 5.19 0.61
CA VAL A 250 2.64 4.39 0.12
C VAL A 250 1.41 4.60 1.01
N VAL A 251 1.60 4.63 2.33
CA VAL A 251 0.49 4.71 3.29
C VAL A 251 0.21 6.16 3.67
N LEU A 252 1.08 6.80 4.46
CA LEU A 252 0.78 8.08 5.10
C LEU A 252 0.57 9.22 4.09
N SER A 253 1.36 9.31 3.03
CA SER A 253 1.19 10.34 1.99
C SER A 253 -0.21 10.29 1.37
N ASN A 254 -0.74 9.09 1.10
CA ASN A 254 -2.07 8.92 0.51
C ASN A 254 -3.19 9.08 1.54
N VAL A 255 -3.02 8.53 2.74
CA VAL A 255 -3.99 8.64 3.83
C VAL A 255 -4.18 10.10 4.24
N LEU A 256 -3.10 10.84 4.47
CA LEU A 256 -3.18 12.25 4.88
C LEU A 256 -3.85 13.12 3.82
N LYS A 257 -3.53 12.91 2.54
CA LYS A 257 -4.21 13.62 1.43
C LYS A 257 -5.71 13.39 1.44
N LYS A 258 -6.16 12.18 1.80
CA LYS A 258 -7.57 11.80 1.84
C LYS A 258 -8.27 12.31 3.10
N VAL A 259 -7.66 12.12 4.27
CA VAL A 259 -8.20 12.55 5.57
C VAL A 259 -8.26 14.08 5.68
N ALA A 260 -7.36 14.80 5.01
CA ALA A 260 -7.41 16.25 4.94
C ALA A 260 -8.56 16.79 4.08
N GLN A 261 -9.27 15.95 3.32
CA GLN A 261 -10.38 16.41 2.49
C GLN A 261 -11.65 16.64 3.32
N PRO A 262 -12.33 17.79 3.18
CA PRO A 262 -13.57 18.07 3.91
C PRO A 262 -14.67 17.03 3.68
N TRP A 263 -14.84 16.58 2.43
CA TRP A 263 -15.84 15.57 2.08
C TRP A 263 -15.59 14.24 2.78
N PHE A 264 -14.32 13.86 2.98
CA PHE A 264 -13.96 12.60 3.61
C PHE A 264 -14.24 12.65 5.11
N LEU A 265 -13.91 13.75 5.77
CA LEU A 265 -14.24 13.97 7.18
C LEU A 265 -15.76 13.96 7.40
N GLN A 266 -16.51 14.63 6.53
CA GLN A 266 -17.98 14.62 6.60
C GLN A 266 -18.54 13.21 6.43
N GLN A 267 -18.07 12.45 5.44
CA GLN A 267 -18.49 11.07 5.23
C GLN A 267 -18.13 10.17 6.40
N LEU A 268 -16.95 10.36 7.01
CA LEU A 268 -16.53 9.63 8.20
C LEU A 268 -17.50 9.86 9.36
N VAL A 269 -17.82 11.12 9.66
CA VAL A 269 -18.78 11.48 10.72
C VAL A 269 -20.16 10.90 10.44
N LEU A 270 -20.68 11.07 9.21
CA LEU A 270 -21.99 10.52 8.83
C LEU A 270 -22.00 8.99 8.88
N GLY A 271 -20.90 8.34 8.53
CA GLY A 271 -20.74 6.89 8.61
C GLY A 271 -20.79 6.38 10.05
N LEU A 272 -20.17 7.10 10.99
CA LEU A 272 -20.19 6.78 12.42
C LEU A 272 -21.56 7.01 13.06
N LEU A 273 -22.32 8.00 12.58
CA LEU A 273 -23.68 8.29 13.06
C LEU A 273 -24.74 7.35 12.48
N LYS A 274 -24.42 6.59 11.43
CA LYS A 274 -25.38 5.68 10.80
C LYS A 274 -25.74 4.57 11.80
N PRO A 275 -27.04 4.35 12.09
CA PRO A 275 -27.46 3.25 12.94
C PRO A 275 -26.93 1.92 12.40
N ARG A 276 -26.33 1.11 13.26
CA ARG A 276 -25.94 -0.26 12.91
C ARG A 276 -27.22 -0.99 12.49
N GLN A 277 -27.34 -1.35 11.21
CA GLN A 277 -28.49 -2.12 10.75
C GLN A 277 -28.47 -3.45 11.51
N ALA A 278 -29.49 -3.67 12.35
CA ALA A 278 -29.67 -4.95 13.01
C ALA A 278 -29.81 -6.00 11.91
N THR A 279 -28.89 -6.95 11.88
CA THR A 279 -29.05 -8.19 11.12
C THR A 279 -30.35 -8.81 11.57
N GLN A 280 -31.37 -8.78 10.71
CA GLN A 280 -32.63 -9.49 10.93
C GLN A 280 -32.28 -10.97 11.06
N SER A 281 -32.25 -11.44 12.30
CA SER A 281 -32.25 -12.87 12.59
C SER A 281 -33.64 -13.34 12.22
N GLU A 282 -33.77 -14.00 11.08
CA GLU A 282 -35.00 -14.63 10.65
C GLU A 282 -35.38 -15.69 11.68
N VAL A 283 -36.27 -15.32 12.61
CA VAL A 283 -36.87 -16.24 13.57
C VAL A 283 -37.84 -17.11 12.78
N ILE A 284 -37.35 -18.24 12.31
CA ILE A 284 -38.18 -19.31 11.75
C ILE A 284 -39.01 -19.86 12.92
N PHE A 285 -40.28 -19.46 13.01
CA PHE A 285 -41.24 -20.09 13.90
C PHE A 285 -41.59 -21.48 13.34
N PRO A 286 -41.47 -22.56 14.14
CA PRO A 286 -41.95 -23.87 13.71
C PRO A 286 -43.48 -23.85 13.68
N SER A 287 -44.05 -24.22 12.53
CA SER A 287 -45.49 -24.41 12.34
C SER A 287 -46.03 -25.39 13.38
N ALA A 288 -47.03 -24.95 14.16
CA ALA A 288 -47.76 -25.81 15.07
C ALA A 288 -48.53 -26.89 14.29
N THR A 289 -48.46 -28.10 14.83
CA THR A 289 -49.12 -29.33 14.35
C THR A 289 -50.59 -29.37 14.75
#